data_AF-E2CKZ2-F1
#
_entry.id   AF-E2CKZ2-F1
#
_cell.length_a   1.000
_cell.length_b   1.000
_cell.length_c   1.000
_cell.angle_alpha   90.00
_cell.angle_beta   90.00
_cell.angle_gamma   90.00
#
_symmetry.space_group_name_H-M   'P 1'
#
loop_
_entity.id
_entity.type
_entity.pdbx_description
1 polymer ?
#
loop_
_entity_poly.entity_id
_entity_poly.type
_entity_poly.pdbx_seq_one_letter_code
_entity_poly.pdbx_strand_id
1 'polypeptide(L)'
;MRRKKDRVTDDADWIVKDIKRQTRRRFSAEEKIRIVVSGLRGEDSIAELCRQEGIAQSQYYSWSKDFMEAGKKRLAGDAAREASSDEVIPNVR
;
A
#
# COMPACT_ATOMS: atom_id res chain seq x y z
N MET A 1 -2.89 30.52 29.18
CA MET A 1 -1.80 31.18 28.43
C MET A 1 -0.89 30.09 27.86
N ARG A 2 -1.12 29.64 26.62
CA ARG A 2 -0.35 28.56 25.98
C ARG A 2 1.07 29.07 25.69
N ARG A 3 2.11 28.43 26.24
CA ARG A 3 3.50 28.86 26.10
C ARG A 3 3.91 28.74 24.62
N LYS A 4 4.59 29.75 24.08
CA LYS A 4 5.14 29.77 22.71
C LYS A 4 5.94 28.49 22.35
N LYS A 5 6.51 27.80 23.36
CA LYS A 5 7.29 26.57 23.19
C LYS A 5 6.46 25.38 22.69
N ASP A 6 5.18 25.30 23.05
CA ASP A 6 4.28 24.19 22.65
C ASP A 6 3.81 24.31 21.19
N ARG A 7 3.78 25.53 20.62
CA ARG A 7 3.41 25.75 19.20
C ARG A 7 4.51 25.27 18.25
N VAL A 8 5.77 25.55 18.58
CA VAL A 8 6.92 25.16 17.75
C VAL A 8 7.06 23.62 17.67
N THR A 9 6.74 22.90 18.75
CA THR A 9 6.75 21.43 18.75
C THR A 9 5.63 20.84 17.90
N ASP A 10 4.44 21.46 17.92
CA ASP A 10 3.30 21.05 17.08
C ASP A 10 3.59 21.29 15.59
N ASP A 11 4.20 22.43 15.26
CA ASP A 11 4.64 22.74 13.89
C ASP A 11 5.68 21.72 13.39
N ALA A 12 6.67 21.36 14.23
CA ALA A 12 7.69 20.37 13.87
C ALA A 12 7.09 18.97 13.67
N ASP A 13 6.18 18.53 14.55
CA ASP A 13 5.48 17.25 14.42
C ASP A 13 4.60 17.20 13.16
N TRP A 14 3.95 18.30 12.83
CA TRP A 14 3.18 18.43 11.59
C TRP A 14 4.08 18.33 10.36
N ILE A 15 5.20 19.05 10.31
CA ILE A 15 6.16 19.00 9.21
C ILE A 15 6.68 17.57 9.01
N VAL A 16 7.07 16.87 10.10
CA VAL A 16 7.55 15.49 10.02
C VAL A 16 6.46 14.54 9.50
N LYS A 17 5.21 14.69 9.95
CA LYS A 17 4.08 13.90 9.44
C LYS A 17 3.83 14.17 7.96
N ASP A 18 3.92 15.42 7.53
CA ASP A 18 3.69 15.80 6.15
C ASP A 18 4.80 15.28 5.22
N ILE A 19 6.07 15.44 5.60
CA ILE A 19 7.21 14.85 4.89
C ILE A 19 7.05 13.33 4.76
N LYS A 20 6.68 12.62 5.84
CA LYS A 20 6.44 11.16 5.81
C LYS A 20 5.28 10.78 4.89
N ARG A 21 4.26 11.62 4.78
CA ARG A 21 3.12 11.41 3.88
C ARG A 21 3.51 11.63 2.43
N GLN A 22 4.25 12.70 2.14
CA GLN A 22 4.70 13.05 0.79
C GLN A 22 5.74 12.06 0.24
N THR A 23 6.64 11.57 1.09
CA THR A 23 7.71 10.60 0.72
C THR A 23 7.24 9.14 0.77
N ARG A 24 5.98 8.88 1.11
CA ARG A 24 5.43 7.52 1.15
C ARG A 24 5.46 6.92 -0.25
N ARG A 25 6.17 5.79 -0.41
CA ARG A 25 6.17 5.02 -1.65
C ARG A 25 4.73 4.68 -2.05
N ARG A 26 4.36 5.01 -3.28
CA ARG A 26 3.09 4.61 -3.88
C ARG A 26 3.32 3.31 -4.64
N PHE A 27 2.45 2.34 -4.42
CA PHE A 27 2.43 1.08 -5.16
C PHE A 27 1.27 1.11 -6.15
N SER A 28 1.54 0.79 -7.41
CA SER A 28 0.50 0.59 -8.42
C SER A 28 -0.34 -0.65 -8.10
N ALA A 29 -1.49 -0.81 -8.76
CA ALA A 29 -2.30 -2.02 -8.61
C ALA A 29 -1.51 -3.27 -9.04
N GLU A 30 -0.77 -3.18 -10.14
CA GLU A 30 0.06 -4.24 -10.71
C GLU A 30 1.19 -4.64 -9.76
N GLU A 31 1.86 -3.67 -9.13
CA GLU A 31 2.91 -3.94 -8.14
C GLU A 31 2.33 -4.69 -6.93
N LYS A 32 1.19 -4.23 -6.39
CA LYS A 32 0.53 -4.91 -5.27
C LYS A 32 0.16 -6.34 -5.62
N ILE A 33 -0.41 -6.55 -6.81
CA ILE A 33 -0.79 -7.88 -7.30
C ILE A 33 0.45 -8.77 -7.43
N ARG A 34 1.55 -8.27 -8.01
CA ARG A 34 2.81 -9.02 -8.13
C ARG A 34 3.30 -9.51 -6.77
N ILE A 35 3.35 -8.61 -5.79
CA ILE A 35 3.82 -8.92 -4.43
C ILE A 35 2.90 -9.94 -3.75
N VAL A 36 1.58 -9.75 -3.83
CA VAL A 36 0.61 -10.70 -3.24
C VAL A 36 0.76 -12.08 -3.86
N VAL A 37 0.86 -12.17 -5.19
CA VAL A 37 1.00 -13.45 -5.90
C VAL A 37 2.32 -14.13 -5.53
N SER A 38 3.44 -13.39 -5.45
CA SER A 38 4.72 -13.95 -5.00
C SER A 38 4.62 -14.52 -3.57
N GLY A 39 3.97 -13.81 -2.65
CA GLY A 39 3.77 -14.31 -1.29
C GLY A 39 2.86 -15.53 -1.21
N LEU A 40 1.87 -15.64 -2.10
CA LEU A 40 1.02 -16.83 -2.21
C LEU A 40 1.72 -18.04 -2.82
N ARG A 41 2.75 -17.84 -3.66
CA ARG A 41 3.59 -18.92 -4.21
C ARG A 41 4.42 -19.60 -3.13
N GLY A 42 4.79 -18.86 -2.08
CA GLY A 42 5.51 -19.39 -0.92
C GLY A 42 6.98 -19.74 -1.18
N GLU A 43 7.59 -19.13 -2.20
CA GLU A 43 9.01 -19.32 -2.55
C GLU A 43 9.94 -18.69 -1.50
N ASP A 44 9.58 -17.50 -1.01
CA ASP A 44 10.24 -16.79 0.09
C ASP A 44 9.32 -16.71 1.30
N SER A 45 9.89 -16.54 2.50
CA SER A 45 9.07 -16.17 3.65
C SER A 45 8.44 -14.80 3.44
N ILE A 46 7.21 -14.59 3.94
CA ILE A 46 6.54 -13.28 3.87
C ILE A 46 7.41 -12.16 4.46
N ALA A 47 8.23 -12.50 5.45
CA ALA A 47 9.16 -11.57 6.07
C ALA A 47 10.29 -11.13 5.12
N GLU A 48 10.84 -12.05 4.32
CA GLU A 48 11.86 -11.75 3.31
C GLU A 48 11.30 -10.93 2.17
N LEU A 49 10.15 -11.36 1.63
CA LEU A 49 9.45 -10.65 0.56
C LEU A 49 9.14 -9.20 0.96
N CYS A 50 8.61 -8.99 2.17
CA CYS A 50 8.32 -7.64 2.67
C CYS A 50 9.57 -6.76 2.80
N ARG A 51 10.73 -7.35 3.18
CA ARG A 51 12.00 -6.61 3.26
C ARG A 51 12.53 -6.22 1.88
N GLN A 52 12.47 -7.12 0.90
CA GLN A 52 12.90 -6.86 -0.48
C GLN A 52 12.04 -5.78 -1.13
N GLU A 53 10.72 -5.84 -0.91
CA GLU A 53 9.76 -4.90 -1.52
C GLU A 53 9.62 -3.59 -0.73
N GLY A 54 10.23 -3.50 0.46
CA GLY A 54 10.17 -2.30 1.30
C GLY A 54 8.77 -2.01 1.85
N ILE A 55 8.01 -3.06 2.18
CA ILE A 55 6.65 -2.96 2.75
C ILE A 55 6.59 -3.55 4.16
N ALA A 56 5.59 -3.12 4.93
CA ALA A 56 5.28 -3.77 6.20
C ALA A 56 4.49 -5.07 5.95
N GLN A 57 4.72 -6.10 6.78
CA GLN A 57 3.94 -7.34 6.69
C GLN A 57 2.44 -7.12 6.86
N SER A 58 2.03 -6.16 7.70
CA SER A 58 0.62 -5.78 7.84
C SER A 58 0.00 -5.28 6.53
N GLN A 59 0.78 -4.58 5.71
CA GLN A 59 0.36 -4.10 4.41
C GLN A 59 0.22 -5.25 3.41
N TYR A 60 1.15 -6.21 3.42
CA TYR A 60 1.02 -7.45 2.64
C TYR A 60 -0.28 -8.20 2.98
N TYR A 61 -0.55 -8.45 4.26
CA TYR A 61 -1.73 -9.22 4.66
C TYR A 61 -3.04 -8.50 4.34
N SER A 62 -3.07 -7.17 4.45
CA SER A 62 -4.21 -6.36 4.01
C SER A 62 -4.46 -6.56 2.51
N TRP A 63 -3.44 -6.41 1.67
CA TRP A 63 -3.59 -6.58 0.22
C TRP A 63 -3.93 -8.01 -0.17
N SER A 64 -3.34 -9.01 0.49
CA SER A 64 -3.64 -10.42 0.26
C SER A 64 -5.11 -10.73 0.56
N LYS A 65 -5.64 -10.21 1.67
CA LYS A 65 -7.05 -10.33 2.02
C LYS A 65 -7.95 -9.70 0.96
N ASP A 66 -7.70 -8.44 0.60
CA ASP A 66 -8.52 -7.69 -0.36
C ASP A 66 -8.51 -8.38 -1.74
N PHE A 67 -7.35 -8.86 -2.18
CA PHE A 67 -7.18 -9.61 -3.43
C PHE A 67 -8.00 -10.90 -3.45
N MET A 68 -7.96 -11.67 -2.36
CA MET A 68 -8.71 -12.92 -2.24
C MET A 68 -10.22 -12.69 -2.14
N GLU A 69 -10.67 -11.65 -1.43
CA GLU A 69 -12.08 -11.27 -1.36
C GLU A 69 -12.61 -10.82 -2.72
N ALA A 70 -11.86 -10.00 -3.46
CA ALA A 70 -12.20 -9.60 -4.82
C ALA A 70 -12.28 -10.81 -5.76
N GLY A 71 -11.32 -11.74 -5.66
CA GLY A 71 -11.32 -12.99 -6.42
C GLY A 71 -12.55 -13.86 -6.13
N LYS A 72 -12.90 -14.03 -4.85
CA LYS A 72 -14.09 -14.78 -4.41
C LYS A 72 -15.39 -14.16 -4.93
N LYS A 73 -15.57 -12.84 -4.80
CA LYS A 73 -16.76 -12.13 -5.30
C LYS A 73 -16.93 -12.28 -6.80
N ARG A 74 -15.83 -12.19 -7.56
CA ARG A 74 -15.84 -12.41 -9.01
C ARG A 74 -16.19 -13.86 -9.36
N LEU A 75 -15.68 -14.84 -8.63
CA LEU A 75 -15.99 -16.25 -8.86
C LEU A 75 -17.44 -16.59 -8.50
N ALA A 76 -18.00 -15.92 -7.48
CA ALA A 76 -19.40 -16.05 -7.08
C ALA A 76 -20.38 -15.37 -8.06
N GLY A 77 -19.89 -14.63 -9.05
CA GLY A 77 -20.73 -13.95 -10.04
C GLY A 77 -21.32 -12.60 -9.58
N ASP A 78 -20.98 -12.14 -8.38
CA ASP A 78 -21.53 -10.91 -7.77
C ASP A 78 -20.84 -9.61 -8.22
N ALA A 79 -19.76 -9.71 -9.01
CA ALA A 79 -19.02 -8.54 -9.47
C ALA A 79 -19.59 -8.00 -10.80
N ALA A 80 -20.26 -6.85 -10.75
CA ALA A 80 -20.45 -6.00 -11.92
C ALA A 80 -19.07 -5.76 -12.57
N ARG A 81 -18.98 -5.90 -13.90
CA ARG A 81 -17.75 -5.67 -14.66
C ARG A 81 -17.32 -4.20 -14.52
N GLU A 82 -16.52 -3.89 -13.50
CA GLU A 82 -15.67 -2.71 -13.51
C GLU A 82 -14.27 -3.13 -13.96
N ALA A 83 -14.11 -3.23 -15.28
CA ALA A 83 -12.80 -3.06 -15.88
C ALA A 83 -12.51 -1.55 -15.90
N SER A 84 -12.08 -1.00 -14.77
CA SER A 84 -11.51 0.35 -14.78
C SER A 84 -10.14 0.26 -15.46
N SER A 85 -10.14 0.53 -16.76
CA SER A 85 -8.98 1.06 -17.47
C SER A 85 -8.81 2.51 -17.03
N ASP A 86 -8.27 2.75 -15.84
CA ASP A 86 -7.84 4.10 -15.47
C ASP A 86 -6.37 4.09 -15.01
N GLU A 87 -5.56 4.70 -15.88
CA GLU A 87 -4.27 5.33 -15.63
C GLU A 87 -3.20 4.49 -14.89
N VAL A 88 -2.54 3.61 -15.64
CA VAL A 88 -1.09 3.44 -15.48
C VAL A 88 -0.41 4.75 -15.91
N ILE A 89 -0.22 5.67 -14.96
CA ILE A 89 0.60 6.87 -15.18
C ILE A 89 2.00 6.39 -15.60
N PRO A 90 2.47 6.72 -16.81
CA PRO A 90 3.80 6.32 -17.25
C PRO A 90 4.82 7.14 -16.46
N ASN A 91 5.44 6.52 -15.46
CA ASN A 91 6.55 7.15 -14.75
C ASN A 91 7.80 7.03 -15.62
N VAL A 92 7.96 7.98 -16.54
CA VAL A 92 9.22 8.23 -17.26
C VAL A 92 10.17 8.90 -16.26
N ARG A 93 11.30 8.27 -16.01
CA ARG A 93 12.46 8.92 -15.39
C ARG A 93 13.52 9.13 -16.46
#